data_AF-A0A0V0SVN5-F1
#
_entry.id   AF-A0A0V0SVN5-F1
#
_cell.length_a   1.000
_cell.length_b   1.000
_cell.length_c   1.000
_cell.angle_alpha   90.00
_cell.angle_beta   90.00
_cell.angle_gamma   90.00
#
_symmetry.space_group_name_H-M   'P 1'
#
loop_
_entity.id
_entity.type
_entity.pdbx_description
1 polymer ?
#
loop_
_entity_poly.entity_id
_entity_poly.type
_entity_poly.pdbx_seq_one_letter_code
_entity_poly.pdbx_strand_id
1 'polypeptide(L)'
;MVPYYGHHTCKMFIRGKPIRFGYKIWTMSSANGYPYALKIYAGRDERKKLYFNNFFASYDLLEKLSGKMIRATGTMRNSRTRKIPIMPVDEVKKKYRGFFDHVCNGTVY
;
A
#
# COMPACT_ATOMS: atom_id res chain seq x y z
N MET A 1 -5.51 24.21 -8.69
CA MET A 1 -5.72 24.34 -7.23
C MET A 1 -6.94 25.19 -7.04
N VAL A 2 -7.83 24.81 -6.13
CA VAL A 2 -9.07 25.54 -5.85
C VAL A 2 -8.88 26.32 -4.54
N PRO A 3 -9.05 27.65 -4.53
CA PRO A 3 -8.85 28.46 -3.32
C PRO A 3 -9.86 28.08 -2.24
N TYR A 4 -9.38 27.87 -1.02
CA TYR A 4 -10.22 27.62 0.14
C TYR A 4 -9.50 28.09 1.41
N TYR A 5 -10.13 28.99 2.15
CA TYR A 5 -9.51 29.65 3.30
C TYR A 5 -10.02 29.16 4.66
N GLY A 6 -11.12 28.39 4.69
CA GLY A 6 -11.69 27.82 5.92
C GLY A 6 -10.79 26.77 6.61
N HIS A 7 -11.16 26.39 7.84
CA HIS A 7 -10.45 25.38 8.61
C HIS A 7 -10.91 23.98 8.22
N HIS A 8 -10.13 23.32 7.37
CA HIS A 8 -10.34 21.92 6.99
C HIS A 8 -9.00 21.19 6.88
N THR A 9 -8.95 19.92 7.31
CA THR A 9 -7.72 19.11 7.42
C THR A 9 -7.07 18.83 6.07
N CYS A 10 -7.87 18.62 5.01
CA CYS A 10 -7.36 18.39 3.65
C CYS A 10 -6.93 19.66 2.90
N LYS A 11 -6.97 20.84 3.54
CA LYS A 11 -6.45 22.09 2.96
C LYS A 11 -4.94 22.01 2.87
N MET A 12 -4.39 22.33 1.71
CA MET A 12 -2.94 22.33 1.49
C MET A 12 -2.39 23.74 1.39
N PHE A 13 -1.17 23.93 1.92
CA PHE A 13 -0.32 25.07 1.62
C PHE A 13 0.73 24.68 0.57
N ILE A 14 0.81 25.40 -0.55
CA ILE A 14 1.84 25.20 -1.58
C ILE A 14 2.57 26.52 -1.83
N ARG A 15 3.85 26.58 -1.43
CA ARG A 15 4.72 27.73 -1.65
C ARG A 15 4.98 27.94 -3.16
N GLY A 16 4.99 29.19 -3.60
CA GLY A 16 5.31 29.56 -4.99
C GLY A 16 4.14 29.46 -5.99
N LYS A 17 2.93 29.10 -5.54
CA LYS A 17 1.71 29.19 -6.37
C LYS A 17 0.98 30.51 -6.12
N PRO A 18 0.30 31.09 -7.14
CA PRO A 18 -0.50 32.31 -6.97
C PRO A 18 -1.54 32.16 -5.86
N ILE A 19 -2.24 31.02 -5.84
CA ILE A 19 -3.10 30.60 -4.75
C ILE A 19 -2.26 29.68 -3.87
N ARG A 20 -1.99 30.09 -2.63
CA ARG A 20 -1.13 29.33 -1.70
C ARG A 20 -1.91 28.37 -0.81
N PHE A 21 -3.17 28.68 -0.50
CA PHE A 21 -4.03 27.88 0.37
C PHE A 21 -5.26 27.38 -0.39
N GLY A 22 -5.50 26.07 -0.36
CA GLY A 22 -6.68 25.50 -0.98
C GLY A 22 -6.65 23.99 -1.16
N TYR A 23 -7.61 23.48 -1.93
CA TYR A 23 -7.66 22.07 -2.31
C TYR A 23 -6.82 21.83 -3.58
N LYS A 24 -5.92 20.84 -3.50
CA LYS A 24 -5.17 20.39 -4.66
C LYS A 24 -6.03 19.37 -5.41
N ILE A 25 -6.27 19.63 -6.69
CA ILE A 25 -6.99 18.72 -7.60
C ILE A 25 -6.02 18.37 -8.72
N TRP A 26 -5.90 17.08 -9.04
CA TRP A 26 -5.19 16.59 -10.20
C TRP A 26 -6.21 16.40 -11.32
N THR A 27 -5.86 16.85 -12.51
CA THR A 27 -6.74 16.85 -13.67
C THR A 27 -6.04 16.16 -14.82
N MET A 28 -6.69 15.17 -15.43
CA MET A 28 -6.28 14.65 -16.72
C MET A 28 -7.09 15.40 -17.77
N SER A 29 -6.42 16.16 -18.62
CA SER A 29 -7.06 16.98 -19.65
C SER A 29 -6.51 16.63 -21.03
N SER A 30 -7.37 16.74 -22.04
CA SER A 30 -6.97 16.70 -23.45
C SER A 30 -6.06 17.89 -23.79
N ALA A 31 -5.36 17.81 -24.93
CA ALA A 31 -4.59 18.92 -25.48
C ALA A 31 -5.45 20.17 -25.75
N ASN A 32 -6.75 20.00 -26.02
CA ASN A 32 -7.70 21.10 -26.19
C ASN A 32 -8.23 21.69 -24.87
N GLY A 33 -7.74 21.20 -23.72
CA GLY A 33 -8.13 21.67 -22.39
C GLY A 33 -9.35 20.97 -21.78
N TYR A 34 -10.03 20.06 -22.49
CA TYR A 34 -11.18 19.34 -21.95
C TYR A 34 -10.76 18.36 -20.83
N PRO A 35 -11.30 18.48 -19.60
CA PRO A 35 -10.95 17.59 -18.50
C PRO A 35 -11.71 16.26 -18.61
N TYR A 36 -10.97 15.15 -18.66
CA TYR A 36 -11.54 13.79 -18.64
C TYR A 36 -11.67 13.21 -17.24
N ALA A 37 -10.75 13.56 -16.35
CA ALA A 37 -10.75 13.05 -14.98
C ALA A 37 -10.27 14.11 -14.00
N LEU A 38 -10.97 14.19 -12.86
CA LEU A 38 -10.62 15.05 -11.74
C LEU A 38 -10.43 14.16 -10.50
N LYS A 39 -9.31 14.32 -9.81
CA LYS A 39 -9.05 13.63 -8.55
C LYS A 39 -8.62 14.64 -7.49
N ILE A 40 -9.40 14.74 -6.40
CA ILE A 40 -9.03 15.56 -5.25
C ILE A 40 -7.86 14.87 -4.54
N TYR A 41 -6.81 15.62 -4.28
CA TYR A 41 -5.68 15.15 -3.50
C TYR A 41 -6.02 15.33 -2.01
N ALA A 42 -6.28 14.22 -1.32
CA ALA A 42 -6.61 14.20 0.10
C ALA A 42 -5.38 14.02 1.02
N GLY A 43 -4.15 14.12 0.50
CA GLY A 43 -2.93 13.89 1.27
C GLY A 43 -2.31 12.51 1.03
N ARG A 44 -1.84 11.87 2.11
CA ARG A 44 -1.28 10.51 2.09
C ARG A 44 -2.42 9.52 1.85
N ASP A 45 -2.29 8.71 0.79
CA ASP A 45 -3.24 7.67 0.42
C ASP A 45 -3.65 6.82 1.64
N GLU A 46 -4.95 6.69 1.89
CA GLU A 46 -5.50 5.94 3.03
C GLU A 46 -5.24 4.44 2.92
N ARG A 47 -4.85 3.97 1.72
CA ARG A 47 -4.36 2.60 1.49
C ARG A 47 -2.95 2.44 2.04
N LYS A 48 -2.80 2.52 3.36
CA LYS A 48 -1.55 2.27 4.07
C LYS A 48 -1.14 0.82 3.86
N LYS A 49 -0.10 0.60 3.07
CA LYS A 49 0.64 -0.67 3.02
C LYS A 49 1.61 -0.69 4.19
N LEU A 50 1.44 -1.65 5.09
CA LEU A 50 2.36 -1.86 6.21
C LEU A 50 3.51 -2.76 5.77
N TYR A 51 4.73 -2.38 6.12
CA TYR A 51 5.92 -3.19 5.89
C TYR A 51 6.50 -3.61 7.24
N PHE A 52 6.57 -4.92 7.48
CA PHE A 52 7.12 -5.48 8.70
C PHE A 52 8.51 -6.06 8.45
N ASN A 53 9.42 -5.79 9.37
CA ASN A 53 10.68 -6.51 9.45
C ASN A 53 10.45 -7.91 10.06
N ASN A 54 11.41 -8.81 9.89
CA ASN A 54 11.39 -10.21 10.35
C ASN A 54 10.98 -10.38 11.83
N PHE A 55 11.31 -9.42 12.69
CA PHE A 55 10.96 -9.48 14.10
C PHE A 55 9.46 -9.38 14.35
N PHE A 56 8.74 -8.56 13.59
CA PHE A 56 7.32 -8.24 13.81
C PHE A 56 6.37 -8.99 12.87
N ALA A 57 6.88 -9.57 11.78
CA ALA A 57 6.06 -10.35 10.88
C ALA A 57 5.64 -11.69 11.53
N SER A 58 4.34 -12.00 11.45
CA SER A 58 3.75 -13.31 11.78
C SER A 58 2.56 -13.60 10.87
N TYR A 59 2.25 -14.88 10.64
CA TYR A 59 1.09 -15.28 9.84
C TYR A 59 -0.21 -14.77 10.46
N ASP A 60 -0.42 -15.02 11.75
CA ASP A 60 -1.62 -14.60 12.50
C ASP A 60 -1.83 -13.07 12.44
N LEU A 61 -0.75 -12.28 12.47
CA LEU A 61 -0.84 -10.83 12.33
C LEU A 61 -1.28 -10.43 10.92
N LEU A 62 -0.68 -11.02 9.89
CA LEU A 62 -1.01 -10.71 8.49
C LEU A 62 -2.44 -11.11 8.15
N GLU A 63 -2.92 -12.25 8.66
CA GLU A 63 -4.30 -12.71 8.52
C GLU A 63 -5.29 -11.75 9.19
N LYS A 64 -5.01 -11.32 10.44
CA LYS A 64 -5.83 -10.30 11.14
C LYS A 64 -5.84 -8.95 10.43
N LEU A 65 -4.73 -8.55 9.81
CA LEU A 65 -4.65 -7.31 9.03
C LEU A 65 -5.44 -7.40 7.72
N SER A 66 -5.42 -8.57 7.08
CA SER A 66 -6.24 -8.86 5.90
C SER A 66 -7.73 -8.70 6.21
N GLY A 67 -8.21 -9.23 7.34
CA GLY A 67 -9.60 -9.05 7.79
C GLY A 67 -9.98 -7.59 8.09
N LYS A 68 -9.00 -6.71 8.33
CA LYS A 68 -9.20 -5.26 8.51
C LYS A 68 -9.05 -4.46 7.22
N MET A 69 -8.93 -5.11 6.06
CA MET A 69 -8.65 -4.49 4.76
C MET A 69 -7.34 -3.66 4.75
N ILE A 70 -6.37 -4.01 5.61
CA ILE A 70 -5.06 -3.35 5.65
C ILE A 70 -4.05 -4.24 4.94
N ARG A 71 -3.48 -3.72 3.84
CA ARG A 71 -2.43 -4.43 3.11
C ARG A 71 -1.13 -4.44 3.93
N ALA A 72 -0.53 -5.60 4.09
CA ALA A 72 0.72 -5.76 4.81
C ALA A 72 1.68 -6.72 4.11
N THR A 73 2.98 -6.48 4.26
CA THR A 73 4.03 -7.33 3.69
C THR A 73 5.20 -7.39 4.65
N GLY A 74 5.86 -8.55 4.78
CA GLY A 74 7.03 -8.68 5.62
C GLY A 74 7.80 -9.96 5.36
N THR A 75 9.06 -9.98 5.80
CA THR A 75 9.89 -11.19 5.77
C THR A 75 9.59 -12.03 7.01
N MET A 76 9.57 -13.36 6.86
CA MET A 76 9.19 -14.28 7.93
C MET A 76 10.34 -15.24 8.27
N ARG A 77 10.64 -15.41 9.55
CA ARG A 77 11.64 -16.41 10.00
C ARG A 77 11.06 -17.81 9.85
N ASN A 78 11.87 -18.74 9.35
CA ASN A 78 11.47 -20.14 9.16
C ASN A 78 10.96 -20.83 10.44
N SER A 79 11.40 -20.40 11.62
CA SER A 79 10.90 -20.93 12.90
C SER A 79 9.41 -20.62 13.14
N ARG A 80 8.87 -19.59 12.47
CA ARG A 80 7.49 -19.10 12.62
C ARG A 80 6.55 -19.59 11.51
N THR A 81 7.06 -20.27 10.48
CA THR A 81 6.29 -20.73 9.31
C THR A 81 5.84 -22.19 9.41
N ARG A 82 6.08 -22.88 10.54
CA ARG A 82 5.79 -24.31 10.72
C ARG A 82 4.32 -24.71 10.53
N LYS A 83 3.37 -23.78 10.74
CA LYS A 83 1.93 -24.03 10.55
C LYS A 83 1.47 -23.84 9.11
N ILE A 84 2.29 -23.21 8.28
CA ILE A 84 1.92 -22.85 6.90
C ILE A 84 2.32 -24.01 6.00
N PRO A 85 1.45 -24.50 5.10
CA PRO A 85 1.73 -25.63 4.22
C PRO A 85 2.65 -25.22 3.05
N ILE A 86 3.83 -24.67 3.36
CA ILE A 86 4.89 -24.34 2.40
C ILE A 86 5.95 -25.45 2.37
N MET A 87 6.64 -25.60 1.23
CA MET A 87 7.75 -26.54 1.12
C MET A 87 8.81 -26.30 2.20
N PRO A 88 9.25 -27.35 2.93
CA PRO A 88 10.28 -27.20 3.96
C PRO A 88 11.61 -26.79 3.32
N VAL A 89 12.36 -25.96 4.04
CA VAL A 89 13.61 -25.34 3.55
C VAL A 89 14.64 -26.37 3.07
N ASP A 90 14.68 -27.56 3.69
CA ASP A 90 15.63 -28.61 3.33
C ASP A 90 15.32 -29.26 1.97
N GLU A 91 14.05 -29.28 1.56
CA GLU A 91 13.66 -29.71 0.22
C GLU A 91 13.88 -28.62 -0.81
N VAL A 92 13.64 -27.35 -0.45
CA VAL A 92 13.90 -26.20 -1.34
C VAL A 92 15.38 -26.08 -1.69
N LYS A 93 16.28 -26.33 -0.74
CA LYS A 93 17.74 -26.29 -0.96
C LYS A 93 18.24 -27.33 -1.98
N LYS A 94 17.52 -28.43 -2.16
CA LYS A 94 17.88 -29.48 -3.14
C LYS A 94 17.48 -29.11 -4.57
N LYS A 95 16.63 -28.09 -4.75
CA LYS A 95 16.17 -27.65 -6.06
C LYS A 95 17.15 -26.66 -6.70
N TYR A 96 16.93 -26.40 -7.99
CA TYR A 96 17.76 -25.46 -8.74
C TYR A 96 17.65 -24.04 -8.18
N ARG A 97 18.71 -23.25 -8.35
CA ARG A 97 18.77 -21.85 -7.90
C ARG A 97 17.68 -21.03 -8.60
N GLY A 98 16.92 -20.27 -7.83
CA GLY A 98 15.79 -19.48 -8.33
C GLY A 98 14.44 -20.20 -8.26
N PHE A 99 14.41 -21.46 -7.83
CA PHE A 99 13.16 -22.13 -7.48
C PHE A 99 12.50 -21.45 -6.27
N PHE A 100 11.19 -21.18 -6.37
CA PHE A 100 10.37 -20.68 -5.27
C PHE A 100 9.06 -21.47 -5.19
N ASP A 101 8.53 -21.59 -3.98
CA ASP A 101 7.23 -22.15 -3.70
C ASP A 101 6.27 -21.04 -3.23
N HIS A 102 4.98 -21.17 -3.54
CA HIS A 102 3.99 -20.17 -3.17
C HIS A 102 2.68 -20.83 -2.76
N VAL A 103 2.05 -20.28 -1.73
CA VAL A 103 0.76 -20.72 -1.20
C VAL A 103 -0.13 -19.50 -1.06
N CYS A 104 -1.40 -19.65 -1.46
CA CYS A 104 -2.39 -18.59 -1.37
C CYS A 104 -3.68 -19.12 -0.72
N ASN A 105 -4.19 -18.41 0.27
CA ASN A 105 -5.43 -18.78 0.99
C ASN A 105 -6.68 -18.15 0.36
N GLY A 106 -6.62 -17.74 -0.91
CA GLY A 106 -7.78 -17.31 -1.71
C GLY A 106 -8.32 -15.90 -1.45
N THR A 107 -7.92 -15.22 -0.37
CA THR A 107 -8.30 -13.81 -0.12
C THR A 107 -7.27 -12.87 -0.74
N VAL A 108 -7.40 -12.61 -2.03
CA VAL A 108 -6.57 -11.65 -2.77
C VAL A 108 -7.36 -10.35 -2.94
N TYR A 109 -6.95 -9.28 -2.25
CA TYR A 109 -7.46 -7.92 -2.44
C TYR A 109 -6.40 -6.95 -2.96
#